data_AF-A0A401TRW6-F1
#
_entry.id   AF-A0A401TRW6-F1
#
_cell.length_a   1.000
_cell.length_b   1.000
_cell.length_c   1.000
_cell.angle_alpha   90.00
_cell.angle_beta   90.00
_cell.angle_gamma   90.00
#
_symmetry.space_group_name_H-M   'P 1'
#
loop_
_entity.id
_entity.type
_entity.pdbx_description
1 polymer ?
#
loop_
_entity_poly.entity_id
_entity_poly.type
_entity_poly.pdbx_seq_one_letter_code
_entity_poly.pdbx_strand_id
1 'polypeptide(L)' 'MDSAELRAMQAPIKERYKTDPQAAVITLKAKGTIDSESLSCKVETGRALAVAGLHPAT' A
#
# COMPACT_ATOMS: atom_id res chain seq x y z
N MET A 1 18.79 12.54 -13.39
CA MET A 1 17.70 13.35 -12.84
C MET A 1 18.24 14.11 -11.64
N ASP A 2 18.16 15.43 -11.64
CA ASP A 2 18.65 16.26 -10.54
C ASP A 2 17.54 16.60 -9.53
N SER A 3 17.93 17.22 -8.41
CA SER A 3 16.99 17.53 -7.34
C SER A 3 15.96 18.62 -7.68
N ALA A 4 16.27 19.52 -8.62
CA ALA A 4 15.34 20.55 -9.08
C ALA A 4 14.30 19.93 -10.01
N GLU A 5 14.73 19.07 -10.92
CA GLU A 5 13.89 18.30 -11.84
C GLU A 5 12.87 17.44 -11.07
N LEU A 6 13.32 16.72 -10.04
CA LEU A 6 12.44 15.93 -9.16
C LEU A 6 11.42 16.79 -8.41
N ARG A 7 11.83 17.96 -7.91
CA ARG A 7 10.91 18.87 -7.20
C ARG A 7 9.86 19.44 -8.14
N ALA A 8 10.25 19.80 -9.36
CA ALA A 8 9.33 20.29 -10.38
C ALA A 8 8.28 19.22 -10.74
N MET A 9 8.71 17.97 -10.95
CA MET A 9 7.78 16.86 -11.22
C MET A 9 6.82 16.56 -10.06
N GLN A 10 7.29 16.68 -8.81
CA GLN A 10 6.47 16.38 -7.63
C GLN A 10 5.54 17.51 -7.21
N ALA A 11 5.81 18.76 -7.61
CA ALA A 11 5.04 19.94 -7.22
C ALA A 11 3.51 19.77 -7.38
N PRO A 12 2.97 19.33 -8.53
CA PRO A 12 1.52 19.17 -8.69
C PRO A 12 0.91 18.11 -7.76
N ILE A 13 1.64 17.01 -7.51
CA ILE A 13 1.17 15.93 -6.62
C ILE A 13 1.14 16.43 -5.17
N LYS A 14 2.18 17.15 -4.75
CA LYS A 14 2.26 17.73 -3.41
C LYS A 14 1.18 18.77 -3.17
N GLU A 15 0.89 19.60 -4.16
CA GLU A 15 -0.17 20.59 -4.06
C GLU A 15 -1.55 19.94 -3.92
N ARG A 16 -1.82 18.89 -4.72
CA ARG A 16 -3.04 18.10 -4.60
C ARG A 16 -3.18 17.47 -3.22
N TYR A 17 -2.13 16.90 -2.64
CA TYR A 17 -2.21 16.27 -1.32
C TYR A 17 -2.33 17.27 -0.17
N LYS A 18 -1.85 18.51 -0.34
CA LYS A 18 -2.07 19.58 0.64
C LYS A 18 -3.51 20.07 0.64
N THR A 19 -4.09 20.24 -0.54
CA THR A 19 -5.44 20.78 -0.75
C THR A 19 -6.53 19.71 -0.53
N ASP A 20 -6.24 18.48 -0.91
CA ASP A 20 -7.09 17.30 -0.71
C ASP A 20 -6.24 16.14 -0.16
N PRO A 21 -6.10 16.04 1.17
CA PRO A 21 -5.37 14.94 1.80
C PRO A 21 -5.94 13.56 1.49
N GLN A 22 -7.24 13.45 1.18
CA GLN A 22 -7.86 12.14 0.86
C GLN A 22 -7.36 11.59 -0.47
N ALA A 23 -6.94 12.45 -1.41
CA ALA A 23 -6.30 12.01 -2.65
C ALA A 23 -4.97 11.26 -2.44
N ALA A 24 -4.35 11.34 -1.26
CA ALA A 24 -3.13 10.62 -0.91
C ALA A 24 -3.40 9.21 -0.33
N VAL A 25 -4.65 8.86 -0.05
CA VAL A 25 -5.04 7.60 0.58
C VAL A 25 -5.31 6.54 -0.49
N ILE A 26 -4.76 5.35 -0.30
CA ILE A 26 -5.14 4.15 -1.06
C ILE A 26 -5.76 3.12 -0.11
N THR A 27 -6.79 2.42 -0.60
CA THR A 27 -7.41 1.32 0.15
C THR A 27 -6.75 0.01 -0.26
N LEU A 28 -6.10 -0.65 0.70
CA LEU A 28 -5.58 -2.00 0.50
C LEU A 28 -6.71 -3.02 0.72
N LYS A 29 -6.68 -4.10 -0.05
CA LYS A 29 -7.64 -5.20 0.07
C LYS A 29 -6.92 -6.47 0.50
N ALA A 30 -7.56 -7.22 1.38
CA ALA A 30 -7.08 -8.52 1.81
C ALA A 30 -8.15 -9.59 1.57
N LYS A 31 -7.72 -10.78 1.17
CA LYS A 31 -8.58 -11.97 1.06
C LYS A 31 -7.94 -13.09 1.86
N GLY A 32 -8.72 -13.69 2.75
CA GLY A 32 -8.31 -14.86 3.52
C GLY A 32 -9.10 -16.11 3.10
N THR A 33 -8.46 -17.25 3.21
CA THR A 33 -9.07 -18.57 3.06
C THR A 33 -8.77 -19.39 4.31
N ILE A 34 -9.79 -20.07 4.81
CA ILE A 34 -9.66 -21.03 5.92
C ILE A 34 -9.91 -22.42 5.32
N ASP A 35 -8.94 -23.31 5.43
CA ASP A 35 -9.11 -24.72 5.17
C ASP A 35 -8.89 -25.52 6.47
N SER A 36 -9.24 -26.80 6.48
CA SER A 36 -9.17 -27.65 7.68
C SER A 36 -7.74 -27.90 8.18
N GLU A 37 -6.72 -27.55 7.39
CA GLU A 37 -5.30 -27.82 7.67
C GLU A 37 -4.47 -26.52 7.83
N SER A 38 -4.99 -25.36 7.41
CA SER A 38 -4.25 -24.09 7.36
C SER A 38 -5.14 -22.82 7.30
N LEU A 39 -4.62 -21.74 7.85
CA LEU A 39 -5.17 -20.38 7.76
C LEU A 39 -4.22 -19.50 6.93
N SER A 40 -4.70 -18.91 5.83
CA SER A 40 -3.89 -18.03 4.98
C SER A 40 -4.59 -16.70 4.68
N CYS A 41 -3.81 -15.62 4.61
CA CYS A 41 -4.28 -14.28 4.25
C CYS A 41 -3.34 -13.60 3.24
N LYS A 42 -3.92 -13.07 2.17
CA LYS A 42 -3.20 -12.39 1.09
C LYS A 42 -3.62 -10.93 1.05
N VAL A 43 -2.65 -10.02 1.10
CA VAL A 43 -2.88 -8.57 1.04
C VAL A 43 -2.37 -8.02 -0.30
N GLU A 44 -3.23 -7.31 -1.01
CA GLU A 44 -2.91 -6.65 -2.28
C GLU A 44 -2.29 -5.27 -1.97
N THR A 45 -0.96 -5.18 -1.96
CA THR A 45 -0.22 -4.00 -1.49
C THR A 45 0.24 -3.03 -2.58
N GLY A 46 -0.17 -3.17 -3.83
CA GLY A 46 0.26 -2.32 -4.96
C GLY A 46 1.74 -2.48 -5.38
N ARG A 47 2.61 -2.87 -4.45
CA ARG A 47 3.82 -3.67 -4.70
C ARG A 47 3.43 -5.14 -4.51
N ALA A 48 4.11 -6.05 -5.23
CA ALA A 48 3.81 -7.49 -5.33
C ALA A 48 3.17 -8.11 -4.08
N LEU A 49 2.27 -9.06 -4.30
CA LEU A 49 1.47 -9.75 -3.28
C LEU A 49 2.31 -10.13 -2.06
N ALA A 50 2.02 -9.50 -0.91
CA ALA A 50 2.62 -9.88 0.37
C ALA A 50 1.78 -11.00 0.98
N VAL A 51 2.41 -12.17 1.21
CA VAL A 51 1.81 -13.25 1.99
C VAL A 51 2.03 -12.92 3.46
N ALA A 52 0.95 -12.63 4.19
CA ALA A 52 1.01 -12.45 5.63
C ALA A 52 0.88 -13.83 6.29
N GLY A 53 1.97 -14.34 6.86
CA GLY A 53 1.93 -15.52 7.74
C GLY A 53 1.43 -15.17 9.14
N LEU A 54 1.03 -16.18 9.91
CA LEU A 54 0.75 -16.05 11.34
C LEU A 54 2.02 -15.54 12.06
N HIS A 55 1.88 -14.44 12.81
CA HIS A 55 2.94 -14.00 13.70
C HIS A 55 3.08 -15.03 14.82
N PRO A 56 4.30 -15.47 15.21
CA PRO A 56 4.50 -16.52 16.22
C PRO A 56 4.05 -16.17 17.65
N ALA A 57 3.36 -15.04 17.83
CA ALA A 57 2.78 -14.61 19.10
C ALA A 57 1.27 -14.90 19.19
N THR A 58 0.72 -15.66 18.23
CA THR A 58 -0.63 -16.24 18.25
C THR A 58 -0.53 -17.71 17.97
#